data_AF-A0A7W0HBR1-F1
#
_entry.id   AF-A0A7W0HBR1-F1
#
_cell.length_a   1.000
_cell.length_b   1.000
_cell.length_c   1.000
_cell.angle_alpha   90.00
_cell.angle_beta   90.00
_cell.angle_gamma   90.00
#
_symmetry.space_group_name_H-M   'P 1'
#
loop_
_entity.id
_entity.type
_entity.pdbx_description
1 polymer ?
#
loop_
_entity_poly.entity_id
_entity_poly.type
_entity_poly.pdbx_seq_one_letter_code
_entity_poly.pdbx_strand_id
1 'polypeptide(L)'
;MSEPGIEAGEGNSGQAQSALWLVDIESPLLTDAALLRIDDAERPDRLTWNTFQTLALWDTDTWVPRFVELACGEDTPLQALEWSGSTVRPWAASMSRPDVTDVVIDGPEALIVVVATLRTDPPVDELRTEVVDAVSHTLRPDKPVALVIVAPPGTPDLGPWLEVSDAGGIPDEDRVPGQDEGTEMFPGGSGWLTWRDLLELALDLAEEADELRGEAVHRTVSQLQDLFPAVDL
;
A
#
# COMPACT_ATOMS: atom_id res chain seq x y z
N MET A 1 35.81 -41.83 -36.13
CA MET A 1 35.83 -40.40 -35.74
C MET A 1 34.41 -40.09 -35.36
N SER A 2 34.18 -39.95 -34.06
CA SER A 2 32.88 -39.71 -33.45
C SER A 2 32.82 -38.24 -33.08
N GLU A 3 31.80 -37.52 -33.54
CA GLU A 3 31.43 -36.21 -33.02
C GLU A 3 30.11 -36.31 -32.25
N PRO A 4 29.92 -35.50 -31.20
CA PRO A 4 29.09 -35.82 -30.05
C PRO A 4 27.67 -35.26 -30.15
N GLY A 5 26.75 -35.93 -29.47
CA GLY A 5 25.37 -35.51 -29.31
C GLY A 5 25.24 -34.24 -28.50
N ILE A 6 24.31 -33.38 -28.91
CA ILE A 6 23.84 -32.24 -28.13
C ILE A 6 22.78 -32.79 -27.17
N GLU A 7 23.16 -32.93 -25.90
CA GLU A 7 22.21 -33.09 -24.80
C GLU A 7 21.38 -31.81 -24.67
N ALA A 8 20.06 -31.98 -24.69
CA ALA A 8 19.12 -30.94 -24.31
C ALA A 8 19.31 -30.65 -22.82
N GLY A 9 19.87 -29.48 -22.51
CA GLY A 9 19.95 -28.97 -21.15
C GLY A 9 18.55 -28.66 -20.64
N GLU A 10 18.05 -29.54 -19.77
CA GLU A 10 17.03 -29.21 -18.78
C GLU A 10 17.59 -28.08 -17.89
N GLY A 11 17.05 -26.89 -18.05
CA GLY A 11 17.50 -25.76 -17.24
C GLY A 11 16.78 -24.48 -17.61
N ASN A 12 15.48 -24.39 -17.32
CA ASN A 12 14.90 -23.14 -16.81
C ASN A 12 13.44 -23.21 -16.30
N SER A 13 12.90 -24.39 -15.98
CA SER A 13 11.49 -24.50 -15.54
C SER A 13 11.27 -24.11 -14.07
N GLY A 14 12.33 -23.93 -13.27
CA GLY A 14 12.24 -23.57 -11.85
C GLY A 14 12.14 -22.07 -11.56
N GLN A 15 12.58 -21.19 -12.46
CA GLN A 15 12.46 -19.73 -12.28
C GLN A 15 11.13 -19.16 -12.80
N ALA A 16 10.51 -19.83 -13.78
CA ALA A 16 9.25 -19.36 -14.36
C ALA A 16 8.02 -19.63 -13.48
N GLN A 17 8.09 -20.57 -12.52
CA GLN A 17 6.97 -20.88 -11.63
C GLN A 17 6.87 -19.96 -10.41
N SER A 18 7.95 -19.24 -10.07
CA SER A 18 7.98 -18.29 -8.94
C SER A 18 7.27 -16.96 -9.24
N ALA A 19 7.01 -16.65 -10.51
CA ALA A 19 6.39 -15.40 -10.97
C ALA A 19 4.85 -15.41 -10.95
N LEU A 20 4.22 -16.56 -10.65
CA LEU A 20 2.76 -16.75 -10.60
C LEU A 20 2.08 -16.14 -9.36
N TRP A 21 2.81 -15.37 -8.57
CA TRP A 21 2.36 -15.03 -7.24
C TRP A 21 1.78 -13.62 -7.17
N LEU A 22 0.45 -13.62 -6.94
CA LEU A 22 -0.46 -12.57 -6.46
C LEU A 22 -0.74 -11.34 -7.32
N VAL A 23 -0.53 -11.50 -8.62
CA VAL A 23 -1.51 -10.95 -9.54
C VAL A 23 -2.07 -12.10 -10.34
N ASP A 24 -3.38 -12.27 -10.35
CA ASP A 24 -3.99 -13.01 -11.43
C ASP A 24 -3.52 -12.33 -12.72
N ILE A 25 -2.70 -13.01 -13.52
CA ILE A 25 -2.18 -12.46 -14.76
C ILE A 25 -3.31 -12.17 -15.76
N GLU A 26 -4.49 -12.74 -15.50
CA GLU A 26 -5.74 -12.47 -16.21
C GLU A 26 -6.58 -11.36 -15.55
N SER A 27 -6.11 -10.75 -14.46
CA SER A 27 -6.75 -9.61 -13.81
C SER A 27 -6.94 -8.50 -14.85
N PRO A 28 -8.17 -8.03 -15.09
CA PRO A 28 -8.42 -6.92 -16.00
C PRO A 28 -7.64 -5.66 -15.62
N LEU A 29 -7.23 -5.54 -14.36
CA LEU A 29 -6.42 -4.44 -13.85
C LEU A 29 -4.98 -4.45 -14.40
N LEU A 30 -4.41 -5.62 -14.74
CA LEU A 30 -3.08 -5.69 -15.39
C LEU A 30 -3.11 -5.41 -16.89
N THR A 31 -4.30 -5.39 -17.50
CA THR A 31 -4.43 -5.03 -18.92
C THR A 31 -4.42 -3.52 -19.14
N ASP A 32 -4.50 -2.72 -18.07
CA ASP A 32 -4.28 -1.28 -18.13
C ASP A 32 -2.79 -1.01 -18.35
N ALA A 33 -2.46 -0.31 -19.44
CA ALA A 33 -1.09 0.05 -19.77
C ALA A 33 -0.40 0.87 -18.67
N ALA A 34 -1.16 1.57 -17.83
CA ALA A 34 -0.63 2.28 -16.67
C ALA A 34 -0.13 1.33 -15.57
N LEU A 35 -0.74 0.14 -15.44
CA LEU A 35 -0.49 -0.84 -14.37
C LEU A 35 0.55 -1.93 -14.74
N LEU A 36 1.10 -1.88 -15.95
CA LEU A 36 2.19 -2.77 -16.43
C LEU A 36 3.43 -2.78 -15.52
N ARG A 37 3.62 -1.77 -14.67
CA ARG A 37 4.74 -1.73 -13.70
C ARG A 37 4.61 -2.79 -12.60
N ILE A 38 3.40 -3.23 -12.28
CA ILE A 38 3.15 -4.28 -11.27
C ILE A 38 3.62 -5.65 -11.78
N ASP A 39 3.70 -5.86 -13.09
CA ASP A 39 4.19 -7.10 -13.67
C ASP A 39 5.69 -7.31 -13.48
N ASP A 40 6.45 -6.23 -13.24
CA ASP A 40 7.89 -6.30 -13.00
C ASP A 40 8.18 -6.82 -11.58
N ALA A 41 8.72 -8.03 -11.51
CA ALA A 41 9.04 -8.71 -10.25
C ALA A 41 10.14 -8.03 -9.43
N GLU A 42 10.94 -7.16 -10.05
CA GLU A 42 12.01 -6.44 -9.37
C GLU A 42 11.53 -5.11 -8.78
N ARG A 43 10.25 -4.75 -9.01
CA ARG A 43 9.72 -3.45 -8.57
C ARG A 43 9.02 -3.51 -7.22
N PRO A 44 9.15 -2.44 -6.42
CA PRO A 44 8.46 -2.30 -5.14
C PRO A 44 6.94 -2.30 -5.30
N ASP A 45 6.48 -1.79 -6.45
CA ASP A 45 5.07 -1.71 -6.83
C ASP A 45 4.36 -3.07 -6.76
N ARG A 46 5.03 -4.12 -7.23
CA ARG A 46 4.50 -5.48 -7.20
C ARG A 46 4.35 -5.99 -5.77
N LEU A 47 5.34 -5.73 -4.92
CA LEU A 47 5.34 -6.19 -3.54
C LEU A 47 4.25 -5.53 -2.73
N THR A 48 4.12 -4.20 -2.82
CA THR A 48 3.02 -3.45 -2.21
C THR A 48 1.68 -4.00 -2.64
N TRP A 49 1.50 -4.15 -3.95
CA TRP A 49 0.26 -4.67 -4.50
C TRP A 49 -0.04 -6.08 -4.03
N ASN A 50 0.94 -6.98 -4.03
CA ASN A 50 0.80 -8.35 -3.55
C ASN A 50 0.43 -8.40 -2.06
N THR A 51 0.99 -7.52 -1.23
CA THR A 51 0.64 -7.44 0.21
C THR A 51 -0.83 -7.06 0.39
N PHE A 52 -1.30 -6.01 -0.27
CA PHE A 52 -2.69 -5.58 -0.16
C PHE A 52 -3.68 -6.54 -0.84
N GLN A 53 -3.29 -7.19 -1.95
CA GLN A 53 -4.04 -8.28 -2.56
C GLN A 53 -4.15 -9.49 -1.64
N THR A 54 -3.04 -9.84 -0.96
CA THR A 54 -3.04 -10.87 0.08
C THR A 54 -4.09 -10.49 1.10
N LEU A 55 -3.97 -9.34 1.77
CA LEU A 55 -4.95 -8.87 2.77
C LEU A 55 -6.40 -8.88 2.25
N ALA A 56 -6.64 -8.51 0.98
CA ALA A 56 -7.96 -8.55 0.37
C ALA A 56 -8.58 -9.97 0.25
N LEU A 57 -7.81 -11.05 0.42
CA LEU A 57 -8.32 -12.42 0.52
C LEU A 57 -8.98 -12.73 1.88
N TRP A 58 -8.79 -11.86 2.87
CA TRP A 58 -9.46 -11.90 4.16
C TRP A 58 -10.70 -11.04 4.15
N ASP A 59 -11.58 -11.29 5.12
CA ASP A 59 -12.76 -10.47 5.34
C ASP A 59 -12.35 -9.04 5.68
N THR A 60 -12.81 -8.08 4.88
CA THR A 60 -12.46 -6.67 5.03
C THR A 60 -13.00 -6.08 6.33
N ASP A 61 -14.07 -6.65 6.90
CA ASP A 61 -14.54 -6.30 8.25
C ASP A 61 -13.59 -6.75 9.36
N THR A 62 -12.65 -7.65 9.05
CA THR A 62 -11.66 -8.14 10.02
C THR A 62 -10.36 -7.36 9.94
N TRP A 63 -9.79 -7.22 8.74
CA TRP A 63 -8.44 -6.67 8.61
C TRP A 63 -8.41 -5.14 8.46
N VAL A 64 -9.40 -4.52 7.82
CA VAL A 64 -9.40 -3.06 7.60
C VAL A 64 -9.47 -2.30 8.93
N PRO A 65 -10.34 -2.65 9.90
CA PRO A 65 -10.34 -1.98 11.20
C PRO A 65 -9.00 -2.08 11.94
N ARG A 66 -8.36 -3.27 11.94
CA ARG A 66 -7.03 -3.47 12.55
C ARG A 66 -5.95 -2.66 11.82
N PHE A 67 -6.00 -2.61 10.50
CA PHE A 67 -5.11 -1.77 9.69
C PHE A 67 -5.29 -0.28 10.02
N VAL A 68 -6.52 0.20 10.11
CA VAL A 68 -6.85 1.57 10.50
C VAL A 68 -6.38 1.87 11.92
N GLU A 69 -6.50 0.92 12.84
CA GLU A 69 -6.09 1.08 14.24
C GLU A 69 -4.58 1.26 14.34
N LEU A 70 -3.84 0.40 13.64
CA LEU A 70 -2.38 0.46 13.58
C LEU A 70 -1.90 1.75 12.90
N ALA A 71 -2.55 2.17 11.80
CA ALA A 71 -2.14 3.32 11.01
C ALA A 71 -2.51 4.67 11.63
N CYS A 72 -3.74 4.78 12.10
CA CYS A 72 -4.42 6.04 12.42
C CYS A 72 -4.83 6.14 13.90
N GLY A 73 -4.62 5.08 14.69
CA GLY A 73 -5.00 4.98 16.10
C GLY A 73 -6.44 4.53 16.33
N GLU A 74 -6.77 4.19 17.58
CA GLU A 74 -8.11 3.73 18.00
C GLU A 74 -9.18 4.83 17.97
N ASP A 75 -8.77 6.10 18.11
CA ASP A 75 -9.69 7.24 18.23
C ASP A 75 -10.08 7.87 16.88
N THR A 76 -9.61 7.31 15.75
CA THR A 76 -9.93 7.86 14.42
C THR A 76 -11.41 7.67 14.07
N PRO A 77 -12.05 8.65 13.39
CA PRO A 77 -13.43 8.52 12.92
C PRO A 77 -13.70 7.28 12.05
N LEU A 78 -12.65 6.74 11.41
CA LEU A 78 -12.72 5.56 10.56
C LEU A 78 -13.04 4.26 11.31
N GLN A 79 -12.74 4.17 12.61
CA GLN A 79 -12.96 2.94 13.40
C GLN A 79 -14.44 2.59 13.56
N ALA A 80 -15.31 3.59 13.50
CA ALA A 80 -16.75 3.40 13.66
C ALA A 80 -17.48 3.02 12.36
N LEU A 81 -16.77 2.97 11.23
CA LEU A 81 -17.36 2.79 9.90
C LEU A 81 -17.42 1.32 9.51
N GLU A 82 -18.37 0.99 8.62
CA GLU A 82 -18.48 -0.35 8.04
C GLU A 82 -17.49 -0.53 6.86
N TRP A 83 -16.86 -1.70 6.81
CA TRP A 83 -15.83 -2.03 5.82
C TRP A 83 -16.17 -3.28 5.01
N SER A 84 -17.38 -3.80 5.10
CA SER A 84 -17.79 -5.04 4.46
C SER A 84 -17.89 -4.84 2.96
N GLY A 85 -17.29 -5.75 2.20
CA GLY A 85 -17.24 -5.63 0.75
C GLY A 85 -16.37 -4.48 0.24
N SER A 86 -15.46 -3.97 1.08
CA SER A 86 -14.42 -3.04 0.63
C SER A 86 -13.61 -3.65 -0.51
N THR A 87 -13.17 -2.79 -1.43
CA THR A 87 -12.32 -3.24 -2.55
C THR A 87 -10.95 -2.59 -2.47
N VAL A 88 -9.92 -3.40 -2.68
CA VAL A 88 -8.53 -2.96 -2.77
C VAL A 88 -8.16 -2.82 -4.24
N ARG A 89 -7.70 -1.64 -4.65
CA ARG A 89 -7.34 -1.37 -6.05
C ARG A 89 -6.03 -0.57 -6.13
N PRO A 90 -5.21 -0.78 -7.16
CA PRO A 90 -4.08 0.11 -7.39
C PRO A 90 -4.61 1.50 -7.75
N TRP A 91 -3.88 2.53 -7.36
CA TRP A 91 -4.21 3.89 -7.73
C TRP A 91 -3.16 4.46 -8.67
N ALA A 92 -3.61 4.89 -9.84
CA ALA A 92 -2.72 5.29 -10.92
C ALA A 92 -2.07 6.66 -10.76
N ALA A 93 -2.54 7.46 -9.81
CA ALA A 93 -2.15 8.87 -9.72
C ALA A 93 -0.66 9.11 -9.42
N SER A 94 -0.01 8.26 -8.61
CA SER A 94 1.43 8.38 -8.33
C SER A 94 2.32 7.44 -9.13
N MET A 95 1.81 6.70 -10.12
CA MET A 95 2.62 5.77 -10.92
C MET A 95 3.71 6.48 -11.77
N SER A 96 3.82 7.81 -11.67
CA SER A 96 4.94 8.63 -12.12
C SER A 96 6.17 8.55 -11.19
N ARG A 97 6.01 8.18 -9.92
CA ARG A 97 7.09 8.04 -8.94
C ARG A 97 7.60 6.59 -8.91
N PRO A 98 8.92 6.35 -9.03
CA PRO A 98 9.48 5.00 -9.00
C PRO A 98 9.61 4.43 -7.59
N ASP A 99 9.54 5.27 -6.56
CA ASP A 99 9.84 5.00 -5.15
C ASP A 99 8.58 4.88 -4.27
N VAL A 100 7.40 4.97 -4.89
CA VAL A 100 6.10 5.01 -4.23
C VAL A 100 5.09 4.19 -5.03
N THR A 101 4.20 3.52 -4.31
CA THR A 101 3.09 2.76 -4.86
C THR A 101 1.83 3.09 -4.11
N ASP A 102 0.77 3.41 -4.84
CA ASP A 102 -0.49 3.73 -4.21
C ASP A 102 -1.54 2.63 -4.36
N VAL A 103 -2.26 2.43 -3.27
CA VAL A 103 -3.41 1.53 -3.19
C VAL A 103 -4.59 2.30 -2.61
N VAL A 104 -5.77 2.10 -3.16
CA VAL A 104 -7.02 2.62 -2.60
C VAL A 104 -7.80 1.45 -2.01
N ILE A 105 -8.20 1.60 -0.75
CA ILE A 105 -9.21 0.78 -0.09
C ILE A 105 -10.52 1.56 -0.19
N ASP A 106 -11.39 1.15 -1.12
CA ASP A 106 -12.72 1.73 -1.33
C ASP A 106 -13.74 0.94 -0.52
N GLY A 107 -14.01 1.42 0.69
CA GLY A 107 -15.08 0.92 1.56
C GLY A 107 -16.40 1.62 1.27
N PRO A 108 -17.54 1.13 1.77
CA PRO A 108 -18.84 1.72 1.49
C PRO A 108 -18.98 3.13 2.05
N GLU A 109 -18.43 3.39 3.24
CA GLU A 109 -18.57 4.66 3.96
C GLU A 109 -17.36 5.58 3.85
N ALA A 110 -16.16 5.07 3.55
CA ALA A 110 -14.93 5.85 3.46
C ALA A 110 -13.97 5.32 2.39
N LEU A 111 -12.98 6.15 2.05
CA LEU A 111 -11.85 5.77 1.22
C LEU A 111 -10.56 5.88 2.03
N ILE A 112 -9.67 4.90 1.90
CA ILE A 112 -8.29 5.02 2.38
C ILE A 112 -7.37 5.02 1.17
N VAL A 113 -6.62 6.11 1.01
CA VAL A 113 -5.52 6.19 0.07
C VAL A 113 -4.26 5.80 0.81
N VAL A 114 -3.67 4.68 0.42
CA VAL A 114 -2.41 4.20 0.95
C VAL A 114 -1.31 4.58 -0.01
N VAL A 115 -0.28 5.25 0.51
CA VAL A 115 0.94 5.63 -0.20
C VAL A 115 2.08 4.82 0.41
N ALA A 116 2.49 3.76 -0.27
CA ALA A 116 3.54 2.88 0.19
C ALA A 116 4.88 3.30 -0.43
N THR A 117 5.88 3.57 0.40
CA THR A 117 7.19 4.08 -0.04
C THR A 117 8.33 3.18 0.38
N LEU A 118 9.42 3.24 -0.39
CA LEU A 118 10.70 2.63 -0.04
C LEU A 118 11.68 3.58 0.65
N ARG A 119 11.30 4.85 0.83
CA ARG A 119 12.17 5.85 1.44
C ARG A 119 11.99 5.86 2.94
N THR A 120 13.09 5.85 3.67
CA THR A 120 13.10 6.07 5.13
C THR A 120 12.82 7.53 5.49
N ASP A 121 12.78 8.43 4.52
CA ASP A 121 12.50 9.86 4.64
C ASP A 121 11.48 10.31 3.58
N PRO A 122 10.24 9.79 3.61
CA PRO A 122 9.27 10.08 2.57
C PRO A 122 8.94 11.57 2.51
N PRO A 123 8.77 12.15 1.31
CA PRO A 123 8.42 13.56 1.14
C PRO A 123 6.93 13.77 1.42
N VAL A 124 6.54 13.70 2.70
CA VAL A 124 5.14 13.66 3.17
C VAL A 124 4.28 14.76 2.54
N ASP A 125 4.76 16.01 2.52
CA ASP A 125 3.99 17.14 1.98
C ASP A 125 3.75 17.06 0.47
N GLU A 126 4.73 16.55 -0.29
CA GLU A 126 4.58 16.33 -1.72
C GLU A 126 3.57 15.22 -1.99
N LEU A 127 3.72 14.09 -1.29
CA LEU A 127 2.81 12.93 -1.43
C LEU A 127 1.38 13.33 -1.09
N ARG A 128 1.21 14.14 -0.04
CA ARG A 128 -0.09 14.64 0.37
C ARG A 128 -0.73 15.51 -0.70
N THR A 129 0.02 16.45 -1.27
CA THR A 129 -0.46 17.34 -2.33
C THR A 129 -0.90 16.53 -3.56
N GLU A 130 -0.09 15.55 -3.97
CA GLU A 130 -0.42 14.62 -5.04
C GLU A 130 -1.71 13.85 -4.74
N VAL A 131 -1.87 13.37 -3.50
CA VAL A 131 -3.06 12.64 -3.08
C VAL A 131 -4.31 13.52 -3.18
N VAL A 132 -4.24 14.75 -2.68
CA VAL A 132 -5.38 15.69 -2.70
C VAL A 132 -5.79 16.05 -4.11
N ASP A 133 -4.82 16.37 -4.95
CA ASP A 133 -5.08 16.67 -6.36
C ASP A 133 -5.76 15.47 -7.01
N ALA A 134 -5.24 14.27 -6.80
CA ALA A 134 -5.79 13.10 -7.44
C ALA A 134 -7.15 12.66 -6.87
N VAL A 135 -7.39 12.79 -5.57
CA VAL A 135 -8.70 12.55 -4.93
C VAL A 135 -9.73 13.51 -5.49
N SER A 136 -9.41 14.81 -5.54
CA SER A 136 -10.31 15.86 -6.02
C SER A 136 -10.76 15.67 -7.47
N HIS A 137 -9.92 15.02 -8.30
CA HIS A 137 -10.19 14.84 -9.72
C HIS A 137 -10.72 13.44 -10.09
N THR A 138 -10.62 12.44 -9.19
CA THR A 138 -10.79 11.02 -9.57
C THR A 138 -11.65 10.22 -8.61
N LEU A 139 -11.65 10.56 -7.31
CA LEU A 139 -12.27 9.75 -6.27
C LEU A 139 -13.57 10.40 -5.76
N ARG A 140 -14.45 9.57 -5.21
CA ARG A 140 -15.82 9.91 -4.80
C ARG A 140 -15.83 11.09 -3.82
N PRO A 141 -16.33 12.29 -4.20
CA PRO A 141 -16.26 13.47 -3.36
C PRO A 141 -17.21 13.43 -2.14
N ASP A 142 -18.06 12.41 -2.06
CA ASP A 142 -19.08 12.24 -1.02
C ASP A 142 -18.63 11.39 0.17
N LYS A 143 -17.44 10.77 0.11
CA LYS A 143 -16.91 9.94 1.20
C LYS A 143 -15.77 10.66 1.93
N PRO A 144 -15.67 10.51 3.27
CA PRO A 144 -14.45 10.86 3.97
C PRO A 144 -13.26 10.06 3.38
N VAL A 145 -12.15 10.76 3.19
CA VAL A 145 -10.91 10.20 2.66
C VAL A 145 -9.86 10.26 3.75
N ALA A 146 -9.11 9.18 3.89
CA ALA A 146 -7.94 9.10 4.74
C ALA A 146 -6.68 8.86 3.93
N LEU A 147 -5.55 9.39 4.40
CA LEU A 147 -4.23 9.14 3.84
C LEU A 147 -3.42 8.28 4.81
N VAL A 148 -2.95 7.12 4.36
CA VAL A 148 -2.04 6.27 5.13
C VAL A 148 -0.71 6.14 4.42
N ILE A 149 0.39 6.42 5.10
CA ILE A 149 1.75 6.19 4.57
C ILE A 149 2.27 4.86 5.10
N VAL A 150 2.73 3.97 4.20
CA VAL A 150 3.44 2.73 4.58
C VAL A 150 4.92 2.90 4.27
N ALA A 151 5.78 2.92 5.28
CA ALA A 151 7.20 3.24 5.11
C ALA A 151 8.15 2.12 5.58
N PRO A 152 9.42 2.10 5.17
CA PRO A 152 10.39 1.10 5.64
C PRO A 152 10.60 1.15 7.15
N PRO A 153 11.02 0.03 7.78
CA PRO A 153 11.49 0.08 9.16
C PRO A 153 12.66 1.05 9.31
N GLY A 154 12.70 1.76 10.43
CA GLY A 154 13.72 2.79 10.69
C GLY A 154 13.39 4.17 10.12
N THR A 155 12.23 4.31 9.47
CA THR A 155 11.63 5.63 9.18
C THR A 155 11.36 6.35 10.51
N PRO A 156 11.75 7.63 10.66
CA PRO A 156 11.39 8.44 11.82
C PRO A 156 9.87 8.51 11.98
N ASP A 157 9.40 8.76 13.21
CA ASP A 157 7.98 8.93 13.47
C ASP A 157 7.39 10.07 12.60
N LEU A 158 6.47 9.69 11.70
CA LEU A 158 5.81 10.60 10.77
C LEU A 158 4.56 11.25 11.38
N GLY A 159 4.10 10.78 12.54
CA GLY A 159 2.88 11.28 13.20
C GLY A 159 2.85 12.80 13.35
N PRO A 160 3.91 13.44 13.89
CA PRO A 160 3.95 14.90 14.02
C PRO A 160 3.87 15.64 12.68
N TRP A 161 4.35 15.04 11.59
CA TRP A 161 4.32 15.68 10.27
C TRP A 161 2.92 15.59 9.68
N LEU A 162 2.28 14.43 9.84
CA LEU A 162 0.89 14.20 9.43
C LEU A 162 -0.10 15.09 10.20
N GLU A 163 0.08 15.24 11.52
CA GLU A 163 -0.75 16.12 12.36
C GLU A 163 -0.64 17.60 11.96
N VAL A 164 0.58 18.10 11.71
CA VAL A 164 0.81 19.49 11.28
C VAL A 164 0.14 19.76 9.94
N SER A 165 0.22 18.80 9.03
CA SER A 165 -0.40 18.92 7.72
C SER A 165 -1.93 18.83 7.83
N ASP A 166 -2.49 17.95 8.65
CA ASP A 166 -3.96 17.83 8.89
C ASP A 166 -4.57 19.10 9.48
N ALA A 167 -3.84 19.80 10.34
CA ALA A 167 -4.23 21.11 10.85
C ALA A 167 -4.20 22.25 9.81
N GLY A 168 -3.86 21.95 8.54
CA GLY A 168 -3.76 22.94 7.46
C GLY A 168 -2.53 23.83 7.53
N GLY A 169 -1.47 23.37 8.21
CA GLY A 169 -0.27 24.15 8.47
C GLY A 169 0.66 24.31 7.26
N ILE A 170 0.33 25.20 6.33
CA ILE A 170 1.39 25.85 5.54
C ILE A 170 2.18 26.74 6.51
N PRO A 171 3.53 26.66 6.55
CA PRO A 171 4.33 27.59 7.34
C PRO A 171 3.94 29.04 7.03
N ASP A 172 3.80 29.86 8.07
CA ASP A 172 3.23 31.23 8.04
C ASP A 172 3.90 32.18 7.01
N GLU A 173 5.09 31.82 6.51
CA GLU A 173 5.90 32.59 5.58
C GLU A 173 5.36 32.61 4.14
N ASP A 174 4.56 31.61 3.73
CA ASP A 174 3.98 31.49 2.39
C ASP A 174 2.46 31.77 2.35
N ARG A 175 1.88 32.23 3.47
CA ARG A 175 0.42 32.40 3.62
C ARG A 175 -0.10 33.62 2.84
N VAL A 176 -0.94 33.39 1.83
CA VAL A 176 -1.63 34.46 1.10
C VAL A 176 -2.81 34.98 1.95
N PRO A 177 -2.88 36.29 2.27
CA PRO A 177 -3.99 36.85 3.04
C PRO A 177 -5.32 36.73 2.29
N GLY A 178 -6.33 36.11 2.92
CA GLY A 178 -7.68 35.92 2.35
C GLY A 178 -8.04 34.48 1.99
N GLN A 179 -7.11 33.54 2.16
CA GLN A 179 -7.40 32.10 2.13
C GLN A 179 -7.75 31.66 3.55
N ASP A 180 -8.99 31.94 3.94
CA ASP A 180 -9.51 31.59 5.27
C ASP A 180 -10.21 30.23 5.25
N GLU A 181 -10.13 29.59 6.42
CA GLU A 181 -10.85 28.40 6.90
C GLU A 181 -10.26 27.03 6.52
N GLY A 182 -9.65 26.41 7.54
CA GLY A 182 -9.11 25.06 7.54
C GLY A 182 -10.15 24.04 7.12
N THR A 183 -10.12 23.72 5.83
CA THR A 183 -10.77 22.54 5.29
C THR A 183 -9.88 21.38 5.70
N GLU A 184 -10.36 20.52 6.60
CA GLU A 184 -9.72 19.23 6.85
C GLU A 184 -9.53 18.55 5.49
N MET A 185 -8.27 18.43 5.10
CA MET A 185 -7.88 17.94 3.77
C MET A 185 -8.19 16.44 3.64
N PHE A 186 -8.20 15.75 4.78
CA PHE A 186 -8.59 14.35 4.95
C PHE A 186 -9.54 14.26 6.15
N PRO A 187 -10.86 14.40 5.94
CA PRO A 187 -11.83 14.29 7.05
C PRO A 187 -11.91 12.87 7.62
N GLY A 188 -11.32 11.87 6.95
CA GLY A 188 -11.08 10.54 7.51
C GLY A 188 -9.80 10.45 8.36
N GLY A 189 -9.01 11.52 8.44
CA GLY A 189 -7.73 11.59 9.13
C GLY A 189 -6.55 11.14 8.27
N SER A 190 -5.35 11.26 8.83
CA SER A 190 -4.15 10.69 8.26
C SER A 190 -3.40 9.83 9.26
N GLY A 191 -2.60 8.90 8.75
CA GLY A 191 -1.89 7.93 9.57
C GLY A 191 -0.68 7.37 8.85
N TRP A 192 0.10 6.58 9.57
CA TRP A 192 1.24 5.87 8.99
C TRP A 192 1.55 4.61 9.77
N LEU A 193 2.20 3.68 9.10
CA LEU A 193 2.78 2.50 9.73
C LEU A 193 4.02 2.06 8.94
N THR A 194 4.77 1.13 9.51
CA THR A 194 5.92 0.54 8.82
C THR A 194 5.54 -0.71 8.03
N TRP A 195 6.37 -1.08 7.06
CA TRP A 195 6.28 -2.39 6.40
C TRP A 195 6.32 -3.56 7.38
N ARG A 196 6.97 -3.41 8.56
CA ARG A 196 6.93 -4.42 9.62
C ARG A 196 5.52 -4.55 10.19
N ASP A 197 4.91 -3.44 10.59
CA ASP A 197 3.57 -3.45 11.21
C ASP A 197 2.52 -4.05 10.25
N LEU A 198 2.62 -3.74 8.95
CA LEU A 198 1.74 -4.32 7.93
C LEU A 198 1.92 -5.84 7.79
N LEU A 199 3.16 -6.32 7.91
CA LEU A 199 3.47 -7.75 7.84
C LEU A 199 3.02 -8.50 9.08
N GLU A 200 3.22 -7.92 10.26
CA GLU A 200 2.73 -8.48 11.53
C GLU A 200 1.20 -8.64 11.46
N LEU A 201 0.49 -7.61 11.01
CA LEU A 201 -0.95 -7.71 10.76
C LEU A 201 -1.30 -8.87 9.82
N ALA A 202 -0.60 -9.01 8.70
CA ALA A 202 -0.85 -10.09 7.74
C ALA A 202 -0.56 -11.47 8.33
N LEU A 203 0.50 -11.60 9.14
CA LEU A 203 0.88 -12.83 9.82
C LEU A 203 -0.15 -13.23 10.88
N ASP A 204 -0.56 -12.30 11.74
CA ASP A 204 -1.59 -12.54 12.75
C ASP A 204 -2.89 -13.05 12.10
N LEU A 205 -3.30 -12.40 11.01
CA LEU A 205 -4.47 -12.82 10.23
C LEU A 205 -4.28 -14.19 9.56
N ALA A 206 -3.06 -14.55 9.17
CA ALA A 206 -2.77 -15.85 8.58
C ALA A 206 -2.74 -16.97 9.61
N GLU A 207 -2.21 -16.73 10.81
CA GLU A 207 -2.25 -17.67 11.93
C GLU A 207 -3.69 -17.95 12.38
N GLU A 208 -4.58 -16.95 12.27
CA GLU A 208 -6.01 -17.10 12.49
C GLU A 208 -6.73 -17.89 11.37
N ALA A 209 -6.06 -18.15 10.24
CA ALA A 209 -6.66 -18.68 9.01
C ALA A 209 -6.11 -20.05 8.55
N ASP A 210 -6.55 -20.49 7.36
CA ASP A 210 -6.19 -21.78 6.74
C ASP A 210 -4.74 -21.81 6.20
N GLU A 211 -4.13 -23.00 6.16
CA GLU A 211 -2.73 -23.26 5.74
C GLU A 211 -2.33 -22.61 4.41
N LEU A 212 -3.22 -22.57 3.41
CA LEU A 212 -2.92 -21.95 2.11
C LEU A 212 -2.67 -20.44 2.20
N ARG A 213 -3.31 -19.77 3.16
CA ARG A 213 -3.10 -18.33 3.40
C ARG A 213 -1.77 -18.09 4.12
N GLY A 214 -1.35 -19.02 4.98
CA GLY A 214 -0.03 -19.00 5.62
C GLY A 214 1.12 -19.07 4.62
N GLU A 215 1.05 -19.96 3.63
CA GLU A 215 2.08 -20.04 2.58
C GLU A 215 2.22 -18.73 1.78
N ALA A 216 1.08 -18.06 1.56
CA ALA A 216 1.08 -16.79 0.89
C ALA A 216 1.84 -15.73 1.72
N VAL A 217 1.45 -15.53 2.98
CA VAL A 217 2.09 -14.51 3.82
C VAL A 217 3.59 -14.77 4.01
N HIS A 218 4.01 -16.02 4.22
CA HIS A 218 5.44 -16.36 4.34
C HIS A 218 6.27 -15.95 3.12
N ARG A 219 5.70 -16.02 1.91
CA ARG A 219 6.39 -15.59 0.70
C ARG A 219 6.51 -14.07 0.60
N THR A 220 5.46 -13.32 0.95
CA THR A 220 5.53 -11.84 1.03
C THR A 220 6.58 -11.41 2.05
N VAL A 221 6.59 -12.03 3.23
CA VAL A 221 7.56 -11.74 4.30
C VAL A 221 9.00 -11.96 3.80
N SER A 222 9.26 -13.08 3.13
CA SER A 222 10.61 -13.38 2.60
C SER A 222 11.09 -12.33 1.60
N GLN A 223 10.21 -11.88 0.69
CA GLN A 223 10.55 -10.84 -0.29
C GLN A 223 10.77 -9.47 0.35
N LEU A 224 9.97 -9.12 1.36
CA LEU A 224 10.15 -7.90 2.13
C LEU A 224 11.45 -7.93 2.94
N GLN A 225 11.85 -9.07 3.49
CA GLN A 225 13.15 -9.22 4.16
C GLN A 225 14.33 -9.05 3.19
N ASP A 226 14.22 -9.57 1.97
CA ASP A 226 15.25 -9.38 0.93
C ASP A 226 15.41 -7.89 0.55
N LEU A 227 14.30 -7.16 0.43
CA LEU A 227 14.28 -5.75 0.06
C LEU A 227 14.57 -4.81 1.24
N PHE A 228 14.19 -5.23 2.44
CA PHE A 228 14.40 -4.52 3.69
C PHE A 228 15.02 -5.46 4.72
N PRO A 229 16.36 -5.65 4.68
CA PRO A 229 17.05 -6.56 5.59
C PRO A 229 16.88 -6.24 7.09
N ALA A 230 16.35 -5.06 7.41
CA ALA A 230 16.05 -4.61 8.77
C ALA A 230 14.66 -5.04 9.28
N VAL A 231 13.80 -5.63 8.44
CA VAL A 231 12.53 -6.26 8.84
C VAL A 231 12.84 -7.60 9.53
N ASP A 232 13.28 -7.54 10.78
CA ASP A 232 13.26 -8.71 11.68
C ASP A 232 11.83 -8.87 12.21
N LEU A 233 11.24 -10.05 12.03
CA LEU A 233 9.88 -10.46 12.46
C LEU A 233 10.00 -11.69 13.36
#